data_AF-A0A6D0IK25-F1
#
_entry.id   AF-A0A6D0IK25-F1
#
_cell.length_a   1.000
_cell.length_b   1.000
_cell.length_c   1.000
_cell.angle_alpha   90.00
_cell.angle_beta   90.00
_cell.angle_gamma   90.00
#
_symmetry.space_group_name_H-M   'P 1'
#
loop_
_entity.id
_entity.type
_entity.pdbx_description
1 polymer ?
#
loop_
_entity_poly.entity_id
_entity_poly.type
_entity_poly.pdbx_seq_one_letter_code
_entity_poly.pdbx_strand_id
1 'polypeptide(L)'
;DGLHIATLLCALFVKHFRALVKHGHVYVALPPLYRIDLGKEVYYALTEEEKEGVLEQLKRKKGKPNVQRFKGLGEMNPMQLRETTLDPNTRRLVQLTIDDEDDQRTDAMMDMLLAKKRSEDRRNWLQEKGDMAEIEV
;
A
#
# COMPACT_ATOMS: atom_id res chain seq x y z
N ASP A 1 5.80 -2.79 -8.94
CA ASP A 1 5.03 -2.02 -9.95
C ASP A 1 3.79 -1.29 -9.42
N GLY A 2 2.90 -1.91 -8.64
CA GLY A 2 1.68 -1.24 -8.16
C GLY A 2 1.93 0.10 -7.45
N LEU A 3 2.88 0.12 -6.50
CA LEU A 3 3.28 1.36 -5.82
C LEU A 3 3.92 2.39 -6.76
N HIS A 4 4.63 1.95 -7.81
CA HIS A 4 5.19 2.86 -8.80
C HIS A 4 4.08 3.56 -9.59
N ILE A 5 3.05 2.83 -10.06
CA ILE A 5 1.88 3.42 -10.72
C ILE A 5 1.16 4.38 -9.77
N ALA A 6 0.98 4.00 -8.50
CA ALA A 6 0.38 4.88 -7.50
C ALA A 6 1.17 6.19 -7.35
N THR A 7 2.50 6.13 -7.26
CA THR A 7 3.36 7.33 -7.20
C THR A 7 3.22 8.21 -8.43
N LEU A 8 3.11 7.63 -9.64
CA LEU A 8 2.89 8.41 -10.87
C LEU A 8 1.51 9.10 -10.87
N LEU A 9 0.48 8.44 -10.36
CA LEU A 9 -0.85 9.04 -10.20
C LEU A 9 -0.84 10.13 -9.11
N CYS A 10 -0.13 9.92 -7.99
CA CYS A 10 0.08 10.95 -6.98
C CYS A 10 0.75 12.17 -7.61
N ALA A 11 1.77 11.99 -8.44
CA ALA A 11 2.43 13.09 -9.15
C ALA A 11 1.46 13.88 -10.04
N LEU A 12 0.62 13.18 -10.80
CA LEU A 12 -0.43 13.78 -11.62
C LEU A 12 -1.38 14.63 -10.77
N PHE A 13 -1.88 14.07 -9.67
CA PHE A 13 -2.83 14.77 -8.80
C PHE A 13 -2.20 15.96 -8.07
N VAL A 14 -1.00 15.81 -7.52
CA VAL A 14 -0.30 16.89 -6.81
C VAL A 14 0.04 18.03 -7.76
N LYS A 15 0.56 17.71 -8.95
CA LYS A 15 1.02 18.74 -9.89
C LYS A 15 -0.11 19.44 -10.64
N HIS A 16 -1.15 18.71 -11.05
CA HIS A 16 -2.18 19.23 -11.95
C HIS A 16 -3.55 19.38 -11.30
N PHE A 17 -3.82 18.67 -10.21
CA PHE A 17 -5.12 18.64 -9.54
C PHE A 17 -5.00 18.90 -8.03
N ARG A 18 -4.12 19.83 -7.65
CA ARG A 18 -3.75 20.08 -6.25
C ARG A 18 -4.95 20.35 -5.34
N ALA A 19 -5.96 21.04 -5.86
CA ALA A 19 -7.20 21.28 -5.15
C ALA A 19 -7.89 19.98 -4.72
N LEU A 20 -7.94 18.93 -5.56
CA LEU A 20 -8.54 17.64 -5.19
C LEU A 20 -7.79 16.97 -4.04
N VAL A 21 -6.46 17.07 -4.04
CA VAL A 21 -5.62 16.50 -2.97
C VAL A 21 -5.83 17.27 -1.66
N LYS A 22 -5.79 18.61 -1.70
CA LYS A 22 -5.99 19.44 -0.49
C LYS A 22 -7.38 19.30 0.13
N HIS A 23 -8.42 19.13 -0.69
CA HIS A 23 -9.78 18.89 -0.20
C HIS A 23 -10.05 17.42 0.18
N GLY A 24 -9.03 16.55 0.14
CA GLY A 24 -9.13 15.17 0.60
C GLY A 24 -10.01 14.27 -0.27
N HIS A 25 -10.03 14.51 -1.58
CA HIS A 25 -10.79 13.68 -2.53
C HIS A 25 -9.98 12.54 -3.15
N VAL A 26 -8.68 12.46 -2.88
CA VAL A 26 -7.80 11.42 -3.41
C VAL A 26 -7.62 10.31 -2.37
N TYR A 27 -7.80 9.06 -2.78
CA TYR A 27 -7.70 7.89 -1.92
C TYR A 27 -6.83 6.82 -2.58
N VAL A 28 -6.08 6.09 -1.76
CA VAL A 28 -5.32 4.90 -2.17
C VAL A 28 -5.96 3.67 -1.55
N ALA A 29 -6.33 2.73 -2.41
CA ALA A 29 -6.77 1.42 -1.97
C ALA A 29 -5.58 0.57 -1.50
N LEU A 30 -5.75 -0.11 -0.37
CA LEU A 30 -4.76 -1.02 0.19
C LEU A 30 -5.29 -2.46 0.11
N PRO A 31 -5.16 -3.13 -1.05
CA PRO A 31 -5.52 -4.53 -1.18
C PRO A 31 -4.59 -5.42 -0.33
N PRO A 32 -5.08 -6.56 0.19
CA PRO A 32 -4.27 -7.45 1.01
C PRO A 32 -3.21 -8.21 0.20
N LEU A 33 -2.11 -8.55 0.85
CA LEU A 33 -1.09 -9.46 0.30
C LEU A 33 -1.42 -10.92 0.56
N TYR A 34 -2.15 -11.21 1.64
CA TYR A 34 -2.47 -12.56 2.07
C TYR A 34 -3.96 -12.75 2.34
N ARG A 35 -4.44 -13.95 2.05
CA ARG A 35 -5.71 -14.50 2.50
C ARG A 35 -5.46 -15.76 3.31
N ILE A 36 -6.12 -15.88 4.45
CA ILE A 36 -5.96 -16.99 5.38
C ILE A 36 -7.34 -17.58 5.63
N ASP A 37 -7.53 -18.84 5.24
CA ASP A 37 -8.77 -19.58 5.41
C ASP A 37 -8.61 -20.65 6.50
N LEU A 38 -9.52 -20.68 7.48
CA LEU A 38 -9.62 -21.78 8.44
C LEU A 38 -11.08 -22.26 8.55
N GLY A 39 -11.38 -23.35 7.84
CA GLY A 39 -12.75 -23.87 7.77
C GLY A 39 -13.69 -22.88 7.09
N LYS A 40 -14.57 -22.23 7.85
CA LYS A 40 -15.50 -21.20 7.35
C LYS A 40 -15.02 -19.76 7.60
N GLU A 41 -13.95 -19.58 8.36
CA GLU A 41 -13.43 -18.27 8.70
C GLU A 41 -12.41 -17.82 7.65
N VAL A 42 -12.50 -16.56 7.23
CA VAL A 42 -11.63 -15.94 6.23
C VAL A 42 -11.03 -14.68 6.83
N TYR A 43 -9.71 -14.54 6.69
CA TYR A 43 -8.95 -13.39 7.16
C TYR A 43 -8.09 -12.84 6.03
N TYR A 44 -7.87 -11.54 6.03
CA TYR A 44 -6.98 -10.86 5.08
C TYR A 44 -5.91 -10.07 5.82
N ALA A 45 -4.68 -10.14 5.31
CA ALA A 45 -3.53 -9.42 5.86
C ALA A 45 -2.81 -8.63 4.77
N LEU A 46 -2.47 -7.37 5.07
CA LEU A 46 -1.77 -6.45 4.17
C LEU A 46 -0.25 -6.60 4.29
N THR A 47 0.23 -7.02 5.46
CA THR A 47 1.65 -7.18 5.74
C THR A 47 1.97 -8.59 6.23
N GLU A 48 3.26 -8.90 6.28
CA GLU A 48 3.74 -10.18 6.82
C GLU A 48 3.43 -10.29 8.32
N GLU A 49 3.62 -9.20 9.07
CA GLU A 49 3.38 -9.15 10.51
C GLU A 49 1.88 -9.35 10.83
N GLU A 50 0.98 -8.75 10.04
CA GLU A 50 -0.46 -9.00 10.17
C GLU A 50 -0.78 -10.48 9.92
N LYS A 51 -0.17 -11.09 8.91
CA LYS A 51 -0.37 -12.51 8.58
C LYS A 51 0.08 -13.40 9.73
N GLU A 52 1.27 -13.17 10.28
CA GLU A 52 1.79 -13.90 11.44
C GLU A 52 0.88 -13.75 12.66
N GLY A 53 0.45 -12.52 12.94
CA GLY A 53 -0.49 -12.24 14.04
C GLY A 53 -1.81 -13.03 13.90
N VAL A 54 -2.37 -13.10 12.69
CA VAL A 54 -3.56 -13.93 12.42
C VAL A 54 -3.26 -15.40 12.63
N LEU A 55 -2.13 -15.91 12.13
CA LEU A 55 -1.75 -17.32 12.30
C LEU A 55 -1.57 -17.70 13.77
N GLU A 56 -0.95 -16.84 14.59
CA GLU A 56 -0.83 -17.05 16.04
C GLU A 56 -2.21 -17.13 16.73
N GLN A 57 -3.15 -16.27 16.35
CA GLN A 57 -4.52 -16.34 16.88
C GLN A 57 -5.21 -17.64 16.48
N LEU A 58 -4.99 -18.11 15.25
CA LEU A 58 -5.59 -19.32 14.71
C LEU A 58 -5.01 -20.62 15.30
N LYS A 59 -3.80 -20.61 15.87
CA LYS A 59 -3.22 -21.80 16.55
C LYS A 59 -4.09 -22.33 17.69
N ARG A 60 -4.90 -21.48 18.31
CA ARG A 60 -5.84 -21.87 19.38
C ARG A 60 -7.09 -22.60 18.85
N LYS A 61 -7.32 -22.57 17.54
CA LYS A 61 -8.47 -23.21 16.88
C LYS A 61 -8.05 -24.53 16.26
N LYS A 62 -9.02 -25.44 16.13
CA LYS A 62 -8.78 -26.76 15.52
C LYS A 62 -8.80 -26.65 13.99
N GLY A 63 -7.73 -27.09 13.34
CA GLY A 63 -7.61 -27.19 11.89
C GLY A 63 -6.29 -26.63 11.39
N LYS A 64 -5.95 -26.89 10.13
CA LYS A 64 -4.77 -26.34 9.46
C LYS A 64 -5.19 -25.12 8.64
N PRO A 65 -4.72 -23.89 8.95
CA PRO A 65 -4.98 -22.72 8.13
C PRO A 65 -4.40 -22.91 6.73
N ASN A 66 -5.15 -22.49 5.71
CA ASN A 66 -4.68 -22.37 4.35
C ASN A 66 -4.28 -20.92 4.07
N VAL A 67 -3.05 -20.68 3.64
CA VAL A 67 -2.54 -19.33 3.37
C VAL A 67 -2.32 -19.18 1.87
N GLN A 68 -3.01 -18.20 1.29
CA GLN A 68 -2.86 -17.80 -0.11
C GLN A 68 -2.20 -16.42 -0.16
N ARG A 69 -1.10 -16.29 -0.91
CA ARG A 69 -0.48 -15.00 -1.22
C ARG A 69 -0.97 -14.51 -2.58
N PHE A 70 -1.45 -13.27 -2.64
CA PHE A 70 -1.81 -12.63 -3.90
C PHE A 70 -0.58 -11.98 -4.52
N LYS A 71 -0.30 -12.24 -5.81
CA LYS A 71 0.75 -11.50 -6.53
C LYS A 71 0.23 -10.23 -7.18
N GLY A 72 -1.08 -10.13 -7.38
CA GLY A 72 -1.74 -8.95 -7.91
C GLY A 72 -3.25 -9.11 -7.93
N LEU A 73 -3.95 -8.00 -8.22
CA LEU A 73 -5.41 -7.94 -8.19
C LEU A 73 -6.09 -8.88 -9.20
N GLY A 74 -5.42 -9.22 -10.31
CA GLY A 74 -5.95 -10.13 -11.32
C GLY A 74 -6.05 -11.59 -10.87
N GLU A 75 -5.40 -11.96 -9.77
CA GLU A 75 -5.49 -13.30 -9.17
C GLU A 75 -6.65 -13.41 -8.17
N MET A 76 -7.29 -12.29 -7.83
CA MET A 76 -8.41 -12.24 -6.91
C MET A 76 -9.71 -12.48 -7.68
N ASN A 77 -10.61 -13.27 -7.09
CA ASN A 77 -11.95 -13.40 -7.64
C ASN A 77 -12.76 -12.10 -7.38
N PRO A 78 -13.85 -11.85 -8.13
CA PRO A 78 -14.63 -10.62 -7.98
C PRO A 78 -15.20 -10.37 -6.58
N MET A 79 -15.57 -11.44 -5.86
CA MET A 79 -16.10 -11.35 -4.50
C MET A 79 -15.03 -10.90 -3.49
N GLN A 80 -13.83 -11.47 -3.60
CA GLN A 80 -12.67 -11.07 -2.80
C GLN A 80 -12.31 -9.62 -3.07
N LEU A 81 -12.21 -9.22 -4.34
CA LEU A 81 -11.89 -7.84 -4.70
C LEU A 81 -12.92 -6.86 -4.15
N ARG A 82 -14.21 -7.22 -4.20
CA ARG A 82 -15.27 -6.42 -3.61
C ARG A 82 -15.07 -6.24 -2.11
N GLU A 83 -14.91 -7.34 -1.38
CA GLU A 83 -14.76 -7.35 0.07
C GLU A 83 -13.52 -6.56 0.52
N THR A 84 -12.40 -6.69 -0.19
CA THR A 84 -11.13 -6.11 0.25
C THR A 84 -10.98 -4.64 -0.15
N THR A 85 -11.57 -4.24 -1.28
CA THR A 85 -11.21 -2.97 -1.93
C THR A 85 -12.41 -2.07 -2.22
N LEU A 86 -13.59 -2.61 -2.50
CA LEU A 86 -14.72 -1.83 -3.00
C LEU A 86 -15.80 -1.57 -1.93
N ASP A 87 -16.14 -2.57 -1.13
CA ASP A 87 -17.24 -2.51 -0.18
C ASP A 87 -16.93 -1.52 0.96
N PRO A 88 -17.70 -0.43 1.14
CA PRO A 88 -17.43 0.57 2.16
C PRO A 88 -17.37 0.04 3.59
N ASN A 89 -18.00 -1.10 3.87
CA ASN A 89 -18.05 -1.67 5.22
C ASN A 89 -16.78 -2.47 5.58
N THR A 90 -16.04 -2.97 4.58
CA THR A 90 -14.91 -3.88 4.79
C THR A 90 -13.63 -3.46 4.10
N ARG A 91 -13.69 -2.52 3.15
CA ARG A 91 -12.52 -2.03 2.41
C ARG A 91 -11.53 -1.31 3.32
N ARG A 92 -10.26 -1.34 2.93
CA ARG A 92 -9.21 -0.49 3.51
C ARG A 92 -8.75 0.55 2.49
N LEU A 93 -9.06 1.81 2.78
CA LEU A 93 -8.61 2.96 1.99
C LEU A 93 -7.81 3.90 2.88
N VAL A 94 -6.74 4.46 2.33
CA VAL A 94 -6.03 5.59 2.92
C VAL A 94 -6.39 6.85 2.16
N GLN A 95 -6.84 7.87 2.88
CA GLN A 95 -7.06 9.19 2.29
C GLN A 95 -5.71 9.89 2.14
N LEU A 96 -5.45 10.43 0.94
CA LEU A 96 -4.28 11.25 0.69
C LEU A 96 -4.67 12.72 0.78
N THR A 97 -4.01 13.44 1.69
CA THR A 97 -4.12 14.88 1.87
C THR A 97 -2.73 15.49 1.91
N ILE A 98 -2.65 16.81 1.70
CA ILE A 98 -1.43 17.60 1.87
C ILE A 98 -1.82 18.80 2.72
N ASP A 99 -1.23 18.89 3.90
CA ASP A 99 -1.40 20.03 4.79
C ASP A 99 -0.54 21.20 4.30
N ASP A 100 -0.95 22.43 4.60
CA ASP A 100 -0.27 23.63 4.11
C ASP A 100 1.19 23.72 4.59
N GLU A 101 1.50 23.17 5.76
CA GLU A 101 2.86 23.10 6.32
C GLU A 101 3.77 22.13 5.54
N ASP A 102 3.21 21.04 4.99
CA ASP A 102 3.93 20.00 4.25
C ASP A 102 3.94 20.23 2.74
N ASP A 103 3.26 21.27 2.26
CA ASP A 103 3.03 21.54 0.83
C ASP A 103 4.35 21.71 0.05
N GLN A 104 5.26 22.55 0.57
CA GLN A 104 6.57 22.79 -0.02
C GLN A 104 7.49 21.56 0.06
N ARG A 105 7.43 20.85 1.18
CA ARG A 105 8.23 19.64 1.40
C ARG A 105 7.81 18.52 0.43
N THR A 106 6.51 18.38 0.23
CA THR A 106 5.93 17.41 -0.70
C THR A 106 6.37 17.70 -2.13
N ASP A 107 6.34 18.96 -2.57
CA ASP A 107 6.82 19.34 -3.90
C ASP A 107 8.31 19.05 -4.10
N ALA A 108 9.14 19.40 -3.12
CA ALA A 108 10.57 19.14 -3.17
C ALA A 108 10.90 17.64 -3.25
N MET A 109 10.18 16.82 -2.48
CA MET A 109 10.33 15.36 -2.49
C MET A 109 9.88 14.76 -3.82
N MET A 110 8.70 15.14 -4.32
CA MET A 110 8.16 14.67 -5.60
C MET A 110 9.07 15.05 -6.76
N ASP A 111 9.65 16.25 -6.76
CA ASP A 111 10.59 16.68 -7.79
C ASP A 111 11.87 15.82 -7.78
N MET A 112 12.47 15.57 -6.61
CA MET A 112 13.65 14.69 -6.49
C MET A 112 13.37 13.29 -7.05
N LEU A 113 12.21 12.72 -6.71
CA LEU A 113 11.82 11.37 -7.13
C LEU A 113 11.50 11.27 -8.64
N LEU A 114 10.90 12.29 -9.24
CA LEU A 114 10.29 12.18 -10.58
C LEU A 114 11.02 12.95 -11.68
N ALA A 115 11.90 13.89 -11.32
CA ALA A 115 12.62 14.69 -12.32
C ALA A 115 13.58 13.84 -13.14
N LYS A 116 13.51 13.96 -14.47
CA LYS A 116 14.36 13.21 -15.41
C LYS A 116 15.86 13.46 -15.20
N LYS A 117 16.25 14.69 -14.80
CA LYS A 117 17.65 15.13 -14.68
C LYS A 117 18.28 14.93 -13.29
N ARG A 118 17.50 14.49 -12.28
CA ARG A 118 17.96 14.37 -10.88
C ARG A 118 18.34 12.93 -10.48
N SER A 119 18.98 12.19 -11.38
CA SER A 119 19.36 10.79 -11.12
C SER A 119 20.42 10.64 -10.03
N GLU A 120 21.33 11.61 -9.90
CA GLU A 120 22.36 11.62 -8.87
C GLU A 120 21.75 11.77 -7.47
N ASP A 121 20.83 12.72 -7.29
CA ASP A 121 20.10 12.92 -6.04
C ASP A 121 19.37 11.65 -5.60
N ARG A 122 18.70 10.95 -6.52
CA ARG A 122 18.05 9.67 -6.22
C ARG A 122 19.03 8.59 -5.80
N ARG A 123 20.22 8.55 -6.42
CA ARG A 123 21.27 7.59 -6.03
C ARG A 123 21.70 7.83 -4.59
N ASN A 124 21.97 9.09 -4.24
CA ASN A 124 22.40 9.46 -2.90
C ASN A 124 21.28 9.21 -1.87
N TRP A 125 20.02 9.52 -2.22
CA TRP A 125 18.86 9.22 -1.39
C TRP A 125 18.70 7.72 -1.10
N LEU A 126 18.90 6.86 -2.12
CA LEU A 126 18.88 5.41 -1.93
C LEU A 126 20.03 4.93 -1.04
N GLN A 127 21.21 5.53 -1.12
CA GLN A 127 22.33 5.21 -0.25
C GLN A 127 22.04 5.57 1.21
N GLU A 128 21.49 6.76 1.46
CA GLU A 128 21.12 7.21 2.81
C GLU A 128 20.00 6.34 3.43
N LYS A 129 19.03 5.89 2.61
CA LYS A 129 17.92 5.04 3.07
C LYS A 129 18.24 3.54 3.06
N GLY A 130 19.40 3.15 2.53
CA GLY A 130 19.78 1.74 2.39
C GLY A 130 19.96 1.02 3.72
N ASP A 131 20.43 1.73 4.75
CA ASP A 131 20.71 1.18 6.07
C ASP A 131 19.44 0.78 6.86
N MET A 132 18.26 1.15 6.37
CA MET A 132 16.96 0.82 6.96
C MET A 132 16.39 -0.50 6.41
N ALA A 133 17.05 -1.12 5.42
CA ALA A 133 16.60 -2.39 4.87
C ALA A 133 17.02 -3.54 5.80
N GLU A 134 16.05 -4.19 6.44
CA GLU A 134 16.27 -5.48 7.07
C GLU A 134 16.46 -6.53 5.96
N ILE A 135 17.67 -7.06 5.85
CA ILE A 135 17.95 -8.20 4.98
C ILE A 135 17.54 -9.44 5.76
N GLU A 136 16.46 -10.11 5.34
CA GLU A 136 16.21 -11.49 5.75
C GLU A 136 17.35 -12.36 5.19
N VAL A 137 18.26 -12.81 6.05
CA VAL A 137 19.33 -13.78 5.75
C VAL A 137 18.86 -15.19 6.05
#